data_AF-A0A9D7X8G6-F1
#
_entry.id   AF-A0A9D7X8G6-F1
#
_cell.length_a   1.000
_cell.length_b   1.000
_cell.length_c   1.000
_cell.angle_alpha   90.00
_cell.angle_beta   90.00
_cell.angle_gamma   90.00
#
_symmetry.space_group_name_H-M   'P 1'
#
loop_
_entity.id
_entity.type
_entity.pdbx_description
1 polymer ?
#
loop_
_entity_poly.entity_id
_entity_poly.type
_entity_poly.pdbx_seq_one_letter_code
_entity_poly.pdbx_strand_id
1 'polypeptide(L)'
;MSAEIKGLLQKINFIETDMELHKQILVSIPSDNKTEIKTIISKIADQKKQIYELRQEIKKIDEAEYNKIIAIEKAAASFRQIAKEKKFVQVNTLNESHVCFITFNDGTRLDCLVTAKEENGNWTVLTLEGETKEYPRGLIQ
;
A
#
# COMPACT_ATOMS: atom_id res chain seq x y z
N MET A 1 0.34 10.24 14.19
CA MET A 1 0.80 8.88 14.53
C MET A 1 1.74 8.89 15.73
N SER A 2 1.49 8.04 16.74
CA SER A 2 2.37 7.89 17.91
C SER A 2 3.67 7.14 17.54
N ALA A 3 4.73 7.32 18.35
CA ALA A 3 5.99 6.59 18.17
C ALA A 3 5.82 5.07 18.32
N GLU A 4 4.89 4.66 19.17
CA GLU A 4 4.54 3.25 19.39
C GLU A 4 3.92 2.62 18.15
N ILE A 5 2.89 3.25 17.56
CA ILE A 5 2.27 2.78 16.31
C ILE A 5 3.30 2.75 15.18
N LYS A 6 4.17 3.77 15.08
CA LYS A 6 5.27 3.78 14.11
C LYS A 6 6.18 2.56 14.29
N GLY A 7 6.53 2.21 15.52
CA GLY A 7 7.35 1.03 15.84
C GLY A 7 6.65 -0.28 15.46
N LEU A 8 5.35 -0.40 15.71
CA LEU A 8 4.56 -1.57 15.30
C LEU A 8 4.49 -1.71 13.77
N LEU A 9 4.28 -0.60 13.05
CA LEU A 9 4.29 -0.60 11.58
C LEU A 9 5.67 -0.98 11.00
N GLN A 10 6.76 -0.51 11.61
CA GLN A 10 8.11 -0.91 11.19
C GLN A 10 8.34 -2.42 11.38
N LYS A 11 7.87 -3.00 12.48
CA LYS A 11 7.91 -4.45 12.71
C LYS A 11 7.07 -5.21 11.68
N ILE A 12 5.85 -4.74 11.40
CA ILE A 12 4.98 -5.31 10.36
C ILE A 12 5.71 -5.32 9.02
N ASN A 13 6.28 -4.18 8.59
CA ASN A 13 7.00 -4.08 7.32
C ASN A 13 8.19 -5.04 7.22
N PHE A 14 8.94 -5.23 8.32
CA PHE A 14 10.03 -6.20 8.37
C PHE A 14 9.52 -7.63 8.16
N ILE A 15 8.46 -8.02 8.86
CA ILE A 15 7.86 -9.36 8.74
C ILE A 15 7.25 -9.55 7.33
N GLU A 16 6.64 -8.53 6.75
CA GLU A 16 6.10 -8.58 5.38
C GLU A 16 7.21 -8.78 4.34
N THR A 17 8.36 -8.11 4.52
CA THR A 17 9.53 -8.26 3.65
C THR A 17 10.11 -9.67 3.74
N ASP A 18 10.27 -10.20 4.96
CA ASP A 18 10.76 -11.56 5.20
C ASP A 18 9.77 -12.62 4.68
N MET A 19 8.47 -12.37 4.80
CA MET A 19 7.42 -13.23 4.23
C MET A 19 7.47 -13.25 2.70
N GLU A 20 7.76 -12.12 2.06
CA GLU A 20 7.92 -12.06 0.61
C GLU A 20 9.13 -12.87 0.13
N LEU A 21 10.25 -12.81 0.86
CA LEU A 21 11.40 -13.69 0.63
C LEU A 21 11.00 -15.17 0.72
N HIS A 22 10.23 -15.56 1.73
CA HIS A 22 9.75 -16.94 1.85
C HIS A 22 8.81 -17.37 0.73
N LYS A 23 7.96 -16.48 0.19
CA LYS A 23 7.15 -16.79 -1.01
C LYS A 23 8.03 -17.02 -2.24
N GLN A 24 9.10 -16.24 -2.41
CA GLN A 24 10.05 -16.43 -3.50
C GLN A 24 10.82 -17.75 -3.38
N ILE A 25 11.19 -18.13 -2.14
CA ILE A 25 11.76 -19.46 -1.86
C ILE A 25 10.74 -20.55 -2.18
N LEU A 26 9.47 -20.37 -1.81
CA LEU A 26 8.44 -21.38 -2.04
C LEU A 26 8.29 -21.75 -3.53
N VAL A 27 8.35 -20.75 -4.43
CA VAL A 27 8.23 -20.99 -5.87
C VAL A 27 9.49 -21.60 -6.50
N SER A 28 10.64 -21.55 -5.81
CA SER A 28 11.89 -22.14 -6.29
C SER A 28 12.13 -23.58 -5.83
N ILE A 29 11.34 -24.07 -4.86
CA ILE A 29 11.46 -25.44 -4.36
C ILE A 29 10.89 -26.45 -5.38
N PRO A 30 11.66 -27.51 -5.74
CA PRO A 30 11.15 -28.60 -6.56
C PRO A 30 9.87 -29.23 -6.01
N SER A 31 8.90 -29.49 -6.89
CA SER A 31 7.54 -29.90 -6.48
C SER A 31 7.44 -31.24 -5.76
N ASP A 32 8.47 -32.08 -5.89
CA ASP A 32 8.67 -33.37 -5.24
C ASP A 32 9.23 -33.24 -3.81
N ASN A 33 9.85 -32.10 -3.46
CA ASN A 33 10.32 -31.82 -2.11
C ASN A 33 9.20 -31.28 -1.21
N LYS A 34 8.23 -32.15 -0.91
CA LYS A 34 7.04 -31.83 -0.10
C LYS A 34 7.36 -31.36 1.32
N THR A 35 8.44 -31.88 1.92
CA THR A 35 8.85 -31.52 3.28
C THR A 35 9.27 -30.06 3.37
N GLU A 36 10.14 -29.62 2.45
CA GLU A 36 10.61 -28.23 2.42
C GLU A 36 9.45 -27.26 2.10
N ILE A 37 8.60 -27.62 1.13
CA ILE A 37 7.37 -26.88 0.82
C ILE A 37 6.52 -26.67 2.07
N LYS A 38 6.27 -27.74 2.84
CA LYS A 38 5.47 -27.66 4.07
C LYS A 38 6.10 -26.74 5.11
N THR A 39 7.42 -26.83 5.30
CA THR A 39 8.17 -25.98 6.23
C THR A 39 8.02 -24.50 5.88
N ILE A 40 8.19 -24.14 4.60
CA ILE A 40 8.07 -22.75 4.16
C ILE A 40 6.63 -22.25 4.27
N ILE A 41 5.64 -23.07 3.93
CA ILE A 41 4.21 -22.72 4.11
C ILE A 41 3.90 -22.43 5.58
N SER A 42 4.40 -23.25 6.50
CA SER A 42 4.23 -23.02 7.95
C SER A 42 4.84 -21.70 8.40
N LYS A 43 6.07 -21.38 7.96
CA LYS A 43 6.71 -20.08 8.27
C LYS A 43 5.89 -18.90 7.78
N ILE A 44 5.40 -18.97 6.54
CA ILE A 44 4.52 -17.92 5.97
C ILE A 44 3.24 -17.78 6.80
N ALA A 45 2.64 -18.89 7.24
CA ALA A 45 1.44 -18.87 8.07
C ALA A 45 1.71 -18.22 9.44
N ASP A 46 2.84 -18.53 10.08
CA ASP A 46 3.24 -17.95 11.36
C ASP A 46 3.51 -16.44 11.24
N GLN A 47 4.18 -16.01 10.17
CA GLN A 47 4.41 -14.59 9.89
C GLN A 47 3.09 -13.83 9.66
N LYS A 48 2.14 -14.42 8.91
CA LYS A 48 0.80 -13.83 8.74
C LYS A 48 0.09 -13.65 10.08
N LYS A 49 0.21 -14.63 10.98
CA LYS A 49 -0.36 -14.55 12.33
C LYS A 49 0.27 -13.41 13.14
N GLN A 50 1.60 -13.28 13.11
CA GLN A 50 2.29 -12.18 13.79
C GLN A 50 1.88 -10.81 13.26
N ILE A 51 1.76 -10.63 11.94
CA ILE A 51 1.27 -9.38 11.34
C ILE A 51 -0.15 -9.08 11.83
N TYR A 52 -1.03 -10.08 11.88
CA TYR A 52 -2.39 -9.92 12.38
C TYR A 52 -2.41 -9.47 13.84
N GLU A 53 -1.59 -10.08 14.70
CA GLU A 53 -1.49 -9.73 16.12
C GLU A 53 -1.00 -8.29 16.31
N LEU A 54 0.05 -7.88 15.60
CA LEU A 54 0.55 -6.49 15.62
C LEU A 54 -0.50 -5.48 15.13
N ARG A 55 -1.29 -5.84 14.11
CA ARG A 55 -2.43 -5.03 13.64
C ARG A 55 -3.51 -4.90 14.71
N GLN A 56 -3.79 -5.95 15.48
CA GLN A 56 -4.71 -5.87 16.62
C GLN A 56 -4.15 -5.01 17.76
N GLU A 57 -2.83 -5.00 17.99
CA GLU A 57 -2.20 -4.09 18.95
C GLU A 57 -2.38 -2.62 18.53
N ILE A 58 -2.12 -2.29 17.26
CA ILE A 58 -2.38 -0.94 16.74
C ILE A 58 -3.85 -0.56 16.96
N LYS A 59 -4.80 -1.46 16.65
CA LYS A 59 -6.23 -1.22 16.87
C LYS A 59 -6.57 -0.93 18.33
N LYS A 60 -5.95 -1.64 19.28
CA LYS A 60 -6.16 -1.42 20.72
C LYS A 60 -5.60 -0.09 21.19
N ILE A 61 -4.47 0.35 20.62
CA ILE A 61 -3.83 1.63 20.96
C ILE A 61 -4.65 2.79 20.37
N ASP A 62 -5.02 2.70 19.10
CA ASP A 62 -5.78 3.72 18.38
C ASP A 62 -6.57 3.09 17.22
N GLU A 63 -7.88 2.91 17.44
CA GLU A 63 -8.77 2.34 16.43
C GLU A 63 -8.94 3.26 15.21
N ALA A 64 -8.88 4.58 15.40
CA ALA A 64 -9.03 5.54 14.30
C ALA A 64 -7.81 5.47 13.37
N GLU A 65 -6.60 5.46 13.93
CA GLU A 65 -5.37 5.30 13.15
C GLU A 65 -5.33 3.92 12.47
N TYR A 66 -5.72 2.85 13.16
CA TYR A 66 -5.88 1.52 12.55
C TYR A 66 -6.81 1.56 11.34
N ASN A 67 -8.00 2.16 11.47
CA ASN A 67 -8.96 2.26 10.36
C ASN A 67 -8.40 3.07 9.19
N LYS A 68 -7.65 4.15 9.48
CA LYS A 68 -6.98 4.95 8.46
C LYS A 68 -5.92 4.14 7.71
N ILE A 69 -5.09 3.37 8.41
CA ILE A 69 -4.10 2.47 7.80
C ILE A 69 -4.79 1.48 6.86
N ILE A 70 -5.87 0.83 7.32
CA ILE A 70 -6.63 -0.12 6.49
C ILE A 70 -7.25 0.56 5.26
N ALA A 71 -7.74 1.79 5.39
CA ALA A 71 -8.26 2.55 4.25
C ALA A 71 -7.15 2.80 3.20
N ILE A 72 -5.98 3.28 3.64
CA ILE A 72 -4.82 3.52 2.78
C ILE A 72 -4.37 2.23 2.10
N GLU A 73 -4.30 1.09 2.81
CA GLU A 73 -3.93 -0.20 2.22
C GLU A 73 -4.90 -0.63 1.11
N LYS A 74 -6.21 -0.48 1.33
CA LYS A 74 -7.25 -0.79 0.34
C LYS A 74 -7.19 0.14 -0.87
N ALA A 75 -6.98 1.43 -0.64
CA ALA A 75 -6.76 2.39 -1.71
C ALA A 75 -5.51 2.04 -2.51
N ALA A 76 -4.39 1.73 -1.86
CA ALA A 76 -3.16 1.30 -2.54
C ALA A 76 -3.36 0.02 -3.37
N ALA A 77 -4.14 -0.94 -2.88
CA ALA A 77 -4.52 -2.11 -3.67
C ALA A 77 -5.35 -1.75 -4.91
N SER A 78 -6.33 -0.86 -4.76
CA SER A 78 -7.18 -0.37 -5.86
C SER A 78 -6.37 0.39 -6.90
N PHE A 79 -5.50 1.31 -6.46
CA PHE A 79 -4.56 2.04 -7.31
C PHE A 79 -3.66 1.08 -8.09
N ARG A 80 -3.10 0.04 -7.44
CA ARG A 80 -2.29 -0.98 -8.13
C ARG A 80 -3.08 -1.76 -9.17
N GLN A 81 -4.38 -1.97 -8.97
CA GLN A 81 -5.21 -2.63 -9.98
C GLN A 81 -5.41 -1.72 -11.20
N ILE A 82 -5.73 -0.44 -10.98
CA ILE A 82 -5.81 0.58 -12.04
C ILE A 82 -4.49 0.66 -12.80
N ALA A 83 -3.35 0.63 -12.09
CA ALA A 83 -2.02 0.69 -12.66
C ALA A 83 -1.67 -0.47 -13.61
N LYS A 84 -2.35 -1.62 -13.51
CA LYS A 84 -2.16 -2.74 -14.44
C LYS A 84 -2.87 -2.51 -15.78
N GLU A 85 -3.95 -1.75 -15.76
CA GLU A 85 -4.84 -1.54 -16.91
C GLU A 85 -4.50 -0.25 -17.66
N LYS A 86 -3.86 0.70 -16.98
CA LYS A 86 -3.59 2.04 -17.49
C LYS A 86 -2.11 2.28 -17.73
N LYS A 87 -1.83 3.17 -18.69
CA LYS A 87 -0.49 3.68 -18.95
C LYS A 87 -0.33 5.06 -18.34
N PHE A 88 0.53 5.15 -17.33
CA PHE A 88 0.89 6.41 -16.70
C PHE A 88 2.14 7.01 -17.36
N VAL A 89 2.07 8.29 -17.66
CA VAL A 89 3.18 9.09 -18.21
C VAL A 89 3.94 9.85 -17.14
N GLN A 90 3.32 10.03 -15.97
CA GLN A 90 3.91 10.72 -14.82
C GLN A 90 3.36 10.12 -13.54
N VAL A 91 4.22 9.89 -12.55
CA VAL A 91 3.83 9.48 -11.20
C VAL A 91 4.60 10.32 -10.20
N ASN A 92 3.91 10.93 -9.23
CA ASN A 92 4.53 11.61 -8.10
C ASN A 92 4.08 10.92 -6.81
N THR A 93 5.03 10.58 -5.95
CA THR A 93 4.76 10.01 -4.64
C THR A 93 5.20 10.98 -3.56
N LEU A 94 4.45 11.07 -2.45
CA LEU A 94 4.81 11.95 -1.34
C LEU A 94 6.18 11.60 -0.75
N ASN A 95 6.58 10.31 -0.79
CA ASN A 95 7.87 9.86 -0.27
C ASN A 95 9.07 10.32 -1.10
N GLU A 96 8.95 10.36 -2.43
CA GLU A 96 10.07 10.70 -3.31
C GLU A 96 10.11 12.21 -3.58
N SER A 97 8.95 12.79 -3.89
CA SER A 97 8.82 14.20 -4.26
C SER A 97 8.67 15.15 -3.07
N HIS A 98 8.44 14.61 -1.86
CA HIS A 98 8.12 15.35 -0.61
C HIS A 98 6.87 16.24 -0.70
N VAL A 99 6.24 16.32 -1.87
CA VAL A 99 5.12 17.19 -2.19
C VAL A 99 4.23 16.47 -3.19
N CYS A 100 3.07 15.98 -2.74
CA CYS A 100 2.05 15.41 -3.60
C CYS A 100 0.77 16.20 -3.41
N PHE A 101 0.35 16.92 -4.46
CA PHE A 101 -0.98 17.52 -4.55
C PHE A 101 -1.41 17.65 -6.00
N ILE A 102 -2.72 17.78 -6.22
CA ILE A 102 -3.30 18.27 -7.47
C ILE A 102 -4.07 19.57 -7.21
N THR A 103 -4.14 20.42 -8.23
CA THR A 103 -4.94 21.65 -8.20
C THR A 103 -6.06 21.52 -9.22
N PHE A 104 -7.29 21.66 -8.75
CA PHE A 104 -8.48 21.70 -9.59
C PHE A 104 -8.60 23.07 -10.27
N ASN A 105 -9.36 23.14 -11.37
CA ASN A 105 -9.54 24.38 -12.13
C ASN A 105 -10.17 25.54 -11.33
N ASP A 106 -10.89 25.24 -10.25
CA ASP A 106 -11.46 26.23 -9.33
C ASP A 106 -10.43 26.77 -8.31
N GLY A 107 -9.19 26.29 -8.37
CA GLY A 107 -8.10 26.62 -7.44
C GLY A 107 -8.05 25.74 -6.20
N THR A 108 -9.00 24.82 -6.02
CA THR A 108 -9.00 23.88 -4.89
C THR A 108 -7.78 22.95 -4.97
N ARG A 109 -7.09 22.76 -3.84
CA ARG A 109 -5.96 21.84 -3.74
C ARG A 109 -6.37 20.56 -3.01
N LEU A 110 -5.96 19.41 -3.55
CA LEU A 110 -6.08 18.11 -2.89
C LEU A 110 -4.70 17.53 -2.64
N ASP A 111 -4.34 17.32 -1.37
CA ASP A 111 -3.12 16.64 -0.98
C ASP A 111 -3.26 15.12 -1.12
N CYS A 112 -2.15 14.46 -1.45
CA CYS A 112 -2.15 13.04 -1.78
C CYS A 112 -0.93 12.29 -1.24
N LEU A 113 -1.03 10.97 -1.25
CA LEU A 113 0.09 10.06 -1.08
C LEU A 113 0.73 9.74 -2.44
N VAL A 114 -0.10 9.57 -3.48
CA VAL A 114 0.34 9.28 -4.85
C VAL A 114 -0.55 10.00 -5.85
N THR A 115 0.04 10.58 -6.89
CA THR A 115 -0.66 11.02 -8.11
C THR A 115 -0.04 10.35 -9.33
N ALA A 116 -0.86 9.93 -10.27
CA ALA A 116 -0.42 9.44 -11.55
C ALA A 116 -1.25 10.04 -12.68
N LYS A 117 -0.56 10.58 -13.69
CA LYS A 117 -1.17 11.09 -14.92
C LYS A 117 -1.13 10.03 -16.00
N GLU A 118 -2.26 9.79 -16.63
CA GLU A 118 -2.45 8.87 -17.75
C GLU A 118 -2.07 9.53 -19.09
N GLU A 119 -1.83 8.72 -20.13
CA GLU A 119 -1.61 9.20 -21.51
C GLU A 119 -2.76 10.07 -22.05
N ASN A 120 -4.01 9.74 -21.69
CA ASN A 120 -5.20 10.53 -22.05
C ASN A 120 -5.31 11.86 -21.26
N GLY A 121 -4.42 12.08 -20.29
CA GLY A 121 -4.38 13.25 -19.42
C GLY A 121 -5.25 13.18 -18.16
N ASN A 122 -5.98 12.09 -17.94
CA ASN A 122 -6.68 11.82 -16.69
C ASN A 122 -5.68 11.56 -15.56
N TRP A 123 -6.15 11.73 -14.33
CA TRP A 123 -5.34 11.56 -13.14
C TRP A 123 -5.96 10.51 -12.23
N THR A 124 -5.12 9.60 -11.73
CA THR A 124 -5.46 8.72 -10.61
C THR A 124 -4.73 9.21 -9.38
N VAL A 125 -5.44 9.35 -8.26
CA VAL A 125 -4.94 9.96 -7.02
C VAL A 125 -5.26 9.04 -5.84
N LEU A 126 -4.26 8.81 -5.00
CA LEU A 126 -4.43 8.19 -3.69
C LEU A 126 -4.32 9.29 -2.62
N THR A 127 -5.41 9.57 -1.91
CA THR A 127 -5.49 10.70 -0.95
C THR A 127 -4.88 10.35 0.41
N LEU A 128 -4.64 11.37 1.26
CA LEU A 128 -4.13 11.17 2.62
C LEU A 128 -5.13 10.44 3.55
N GLU A 129 -6.41 10.45 3.18
CA GLU A 129 -7.51 9.78 3.88
C GLU A 129 -7.65 8.31 3.47
N GLY A 130 -6.89 7.85 2.47
CA GLY A 130 -6.98 6.47 1.99
C GLY A 130 -8.11 6.25 1.00
N GLU A 131 -8.34 7.20 0.09
CA GLU A 131 -9.27 7.04 -1.04
C GLU A 131 -8.49 6.99 -2.36
N THR A 132 -8.91 6.12 -3.29
CA THR A 132 -8.43 6.16 -4.68
C THR A 132 -9.48 6.83 -5.53
N LYS A 133 -9.11 7.93 -6.18
CA LYS A 133 -9.99 8.74 -7.02
C LYS A 133 -9.40 8.91 -8.41
N GLU A 134 -10.29 8.96 -9.39
CA GLU A 134 -9.95 9.26 -10.77
C GLU A 134 -10.58 10.59 -11.15
N TYR A 135 -9.79 11.45 -11.80
CA TYR A 135 -10.21 12.76 -12.22
C TYR A 135 -9.92 12.94 -13.70
N PRO A 136 -10.89 13.36 -14.51
CA PRO A 136 -10.65 13.67 -15.91
C PRO A 136 -9.71 14.86 -16.05
N ARG A 137 -8.93 14.88 -17.13
CA ARG A 137 -8.01 16.00 -17.46
C ARG A 137 -8.67 17.36 -17.31
N GLY A 138 -9.93 17.48 -17.75
CA GLY A 138 -10.66 18.75 -17.77
C GLY A 138 -11.02 19.33 -16.41
N LEU A 139 -10.71 18.67 -15.30
CA LEU A 139 -10.93 19.19 -13.94
C LEU A 139 -9.64 19.65 -13.26
N ILE A 140 -8.47 19.32 -13.80
CA ILE A 140 -7.15 19.54 -13.18
C ILE A 140 -6.32 20.48 -14.05
N GLN A 141 -5.65 21.42 -13.41
CA GLN A 141 -4.82 22.45 -14.04
C GLN A 141 -3.50 21.90 -14.59
#